data_AF-A0A926A3S8-F1
#
_entry.id   AF-A0A926A3S8-F1
#
_cell.length_a   1.000
_cell.length_b   1.000
_cell.length_c   1.000
_cell.angle_alpha   90.00
_cell.angle_beta   90.00
_cell.angle_gamma   90.00
#
_symmetry.space_group_name_H-M   'P 1'
#
loop_
_entity.id
_entity.type
_entity.pdbx_description
1 polymer ?
#
loop_
_entity_poly.entity_id
_entity_poly.type
_entity_poly.pdbx_seq_one_letter_code
_entity_poly.pdbx_strand_id
1 'polypeptide(L)'
;MAGLLTRISNKWPVAGPYLIGVLVTLVIAYVRYLLDPILGATAPNLLFLLGVLLTARLGGWKPGLFVLVLGYLLADYLFSVPRYAFGVVGVDRQLNAVIYLAVGVASIFLCQSERSVRQRIEIAQRDLLTNFARLDRERGRYESVVEALGEIVTINDLNGKITSNHNWTEIIGQPYEESVNHTGWANVVHPEDLAGVTERWSQGLKTFSPVVAEFRMRRADGQWRLMNSRAVPVRDKSGTVL
;
A
#
# COMPACT_ATOMS: atom_id res chain seq x y z
N MET A 1 22.33 9.60 -18.64
CA MET A 1 22.84 10.50 -17.57
C MET A 1 22.15 10.29 -16.22
N ALA A 2 20.81 10.15 -16.15
CA ALA A 2 20.06 10.02 -14.90
C ALA A 2 20.53 8.87 -13.97
N GLY A 3 20.89 7.71 -14.53
CA GLY A 3 21.36 6.55 -13.75
C GLY A 3 22.75 6.69 -13.10
N LEU A 4 23.60 7.61 -13.59
CA LEU A 4 24.93 7.85 -13.02
C LEU A 4 24.85 8.79 -11.81
N LEU A 5 24.00 9.82 -11.91
CA LEU A 5 23.74 10.78 -10.84
C LEU A 5 23.07 10.13 -9.63
N THR A 6 22.12 9.22 -9.86
CA THR A 6 21.51 8.43 -8.78
C THR A 6 22.51 7.49 -8.12
N ARG A 7 23.43 6.86 -8.87
CA ARG A 7 24.49 6.01 -8.28
C ARG A 7 25.45 6.79 -7.37
N ILE A 8 25.85 8.01 -7.76
CA ILE A 8 26.74 8.85 -6.94
C ILE A 8 26.02 9.31 -5.66
N SER A 9 24.75 9.73 -5.79
CA SER A 9 23.92 10.08 -4.63
C SER A 9 23.72 8.90 -3.67
N ASN A 10 23.65 7.67 -4.17
CA ASN A 10 23.49 6.48 -3.32
C ASN A 10 24.79 6.08 -2.61
N LYS A 11 25.96 6.30 -3.23
CA LYS A 11 27.27 6.06 -2.61
C LYS A 11 27.59 7.05 -1.50
N TRP A 12 27.14 8.31 -1.64
CA TRP A 12 27.36 9.38 -0.66
C TRP A 12 26.03 10.06 -0.33
N PRO A 13 25.21 9.48 0.57
CA PRO A 13 23.83 9.92 0.77
C PRO A 13 23.72 11.37 1.26
N VAL A 14 24.72 11.86 2.00
CA VAL A 14 24.75 13.23 2.53
C VAL A 14 25.43 14.20 1.57
N ALA A 15 26.63 13.88 1.07
CA ALA A 15 27.44 14.81 0.26
C ALA A 15 27.13 14.75 -1.25
N GLY A 16 26.67 13.60 -1.75
CA GLY A 16 26.43 13.36 -3.17
C GLY A 16 25.47 14.35 -3.82
N PRO A 17 24.29 14.65 -3.23
CA PRO A 17 23.38 15.61 -3.80
C PRO A 17 23.93 17.05 -3.89
N TYR A 18 24.78 17.46 -2.94
CA TYR A 18 25.43 18.78 -2.99
C TYR A 18 26.47 18.85 -4.11
N LEU A 19 27.29 17.81 -4.27
CA LEU A 19 28.28 17.73 -5.36
C LEU A 19 27.61 17.76 -6.73
N ILE A 20 26.52 17.00 -6.90
CA ILE A 20 25.70 17.03 -8.12
C ILE A 20 25.13 18.42 -8.33
N GLY A 21 24.62 19.05 -7.27
CA GLY A 21 24.11 20.42 -7.32
C GLY A 21 25.15 21.41 -7.83
N VAL A 22 26.36 21.41 -7.26
CA VAL A 22 27.46 22.27 -7.70
C VAL A 22 27.81 22.04 -9.17
N LEU A 23 27.98 20.78 -9.58
CA LEU A 23 28.31 20.43 -10.97
C LEU A 23 27.22 20.92 -11.94
N VAL A 24 25.95 20.70 -11.61
CA VAL A 24 24.81 21.15 -12.43
C VAL A 24 24.78 22.68 -12.50
N THR A 25 25.00 23.38 -11.39
CA THR A 25 25.07 24.85 -11.36
C THR A 25 26.21 25.39 -12.22
N LEU A 26 27.40 24.77 -12.18
CA LEU A 26 28.54 25.16 -13.02
C LEU A 26 28.26 24.93 -14.51
N VAL A 27 27.64 23.80 -14.86
CA VAL A 27 27.23 23.50 -16.24
C VAL A 27 26.20 24.53 -16.73
N ILE A 28 25.21 24.87 -15.89
CA ILE A 28 24.21 25.89 -16.23
C ILE A 28 24.87 27.26 -16.41
N ALA A 29 25.81 27.64 -15.54
CA ALA A 29 26.54 28.89 -15.67
C ALA A 29 27.35 28.95 -16.98
N TYR A 30 28.00 27.85 -17.34
CA TYR A 30 28.74 27.75 -18.61
C TYR A 30 27.82 27.87 -19.83
N VAL A 31 26.67 27.17 -19.81
CA VAL A 31 25.67 27.30 -20.88
C VAL A 31 25.12 28.73 -20.94
N ARG A 32 24.86 29.37 -19.81
CA ARG A 32 24.39 30.76 -19.76
C ARG A 32 25.42 31.75 -20.31
N TYR A 33 26.70 31.49 -20.07
CA TYR A 33 27.81 32.27 -20.62
C TYR A 33 27.85 32.18 -22.16
N LEU A 34 27.66 30.99 -22.73
CA LEU A 34 27.58 30.82 -24.18
C LEU A 34 26.37 31.54 -24.80
N LEU A 35 25.27 31.64 -24.04
CA LEU A 35 24.04 32.34 -24.47
C LEU A 35 24.05 33.84 -24.18
N ASP A 36 25.11 34.36 -23.56
CA ASP A 36 25.21 35.78 -23.18
C ASP A 36 25.07 36.76 -24.34
N PRO A 37 25.62 36.51 -25.55
CA PRO A 37 25.44 37.39 -26.71
C PRO A 37 23.97 37.54 -27.15
N ILE A 38 23.12 36.55 -26.83
CA ILE A 38 21.72 36.50 -27.26
C ILE A 38 20.80 37.04 -26.15
N LEU A 39 21.05 36.65 -24.89
CA LEU A 39 20.18 36.97 -23.76
C LEU A 39 20.54 38.28 -23.06
N GLY A 40 21.76 38.80 -23.26
CA GLY A 40 22.23 40.02 -22.63
C GLY A 40 22.12 39.98 -21.10
N ALA A 41 21.70 41.08 -20.46
CA ALA A 41 21.50 41.17 -19.01
C ALA A 41 20.09 40.73 -18.55
N THR A 42 19.25 40.22 -19.46
CA THR A 42 17.87 39.88 -19.14
C THR A 42 17.79 38.56 -18.38
N ALA A 43 17.02 38.54 -17.29
CA ALA A 43 16.69 37.36 -16.48
C ALA A 43 17.88 36.40 -16.21
N PRO A 44 18.97 36.88 -15.56
CA PRO A 44 20.21 36.11 -15.40
C PRO A 44 20.02 34.79 -14.63
N ASN A 45 18.98 34.69 -13.80
CA ASN A 45 18.75 33.59 -12.88
C ASN A 45 17.87 32.46 -13.45
N LEU A 46 17.18 32.67 -14.58
CA LEU A 46 16.09 31.78 -15.02
C LEU A 46 16.57 30.33 -15.25
N LEU A 47 17.72 30.15 -15.91
CA LEU A 47 18.27 28.82 -16.17
C LEU A 47 18.71 28.10 -14.89
N PHE A 48 19.08 28.83 -13.85
CA PHE A 48 19.53 28.26 -12.58
C PHE A 48 18.39 27.57 -11.80
N LEU A 49 17.12 27.87 -12.11
CA LEU A 49 15.97 27.15 -11.52
C LEU A 49 15.97 25.66 -11.87
N LEU A 50 16.46 25.29 -13.05
CA LEU A 50 16.59 23.88 -13.45
C LEU A 50 17.56 23.12 -12.54
N GLY A 51 18.64 23.78 -12.12
CA GLY A 51 19.60 23.22 -11.18
C GLY A 51 18.99 23.00 -9.79
N VAL A 52 18.18 23.95 -9.33
CA VAL A 52 17.43 23.86 -8.07
C VAL A 52 16.45 22.69 -8.11
N LEU A 53 15.65 22.58 -9.17
CA LEU A 53 14.68 21.49 -9.35
C LEU A 53 15.34 20.11 -9.37
N LEU A 54 16.40 19.93 -10.15
CA LEU A 54 17.10 18.65 -10.25
C LEU A 54 17.75 18.25 -8.92
N THR A 55 18.37 19.21 -8.24
CA THR A 55 19.05 18.95 -6.95
C THR A 55 18.04 18.68 -5.84
N ALA A 56 16.95 19.46 -5.79
CA ALA A 56 15.86 19.23 -4.83
C ALA A 56 15.18 17.86 -5.06
N ARG A 57 15.00 17.47 -6.32
CA ARG A 57 14.43 16.18 -6.71
C ARG A 57 15.33 14.99 -6.36
N LEU A 58 16.65 15.16 -6.26
CA LEU A 58 17.60 14.11 -5.90
C LEU A 58 17.93 14.08 -4.40
N GLY A 59 18.21 15.24 -3.79
CA GLY A 59 18.71 15.34 -2.43
C GLY A 59 17.74 15.94 -1.39
N GLY A 60 16.55 16.36 -1.81
CA GLY A 60 15.59 17.02 -0.93
C GLY A 60 15.86 18.50 -0.74
N TRP A 61 15.23 19.10 0.27
CA TRP A 61 15.14 20.56 0.38
C TRP A 61 16.47 21.24 0.73
N LYS A 62 17.32 20.62 1.57
CA LYS A 62 18.60 21.21 2.00
C LYS A 62 19.58 21.45 0.82
N PRO A 63 19.91 20.45 -0.02
CA PRO A 63 20.78 20.69 -1.17
C PRO A 63 20.10 21.52 -2.27
N GLY A 64 18.77 21.45 -2.41
CA GLY A 64 18.01 22.35 -3.28
C GLY A 64 18.15 23.83 -2.88
N LEU A 65 18.03 24.12 -1.58
CA LEU A 65 18.21 25.47 -1.03
C LEU A 65 19.65 25.95 -1.21
N PHE A 66 20.63 25.07 -1.00
CA PHE A 66 22.04 25.39 -1.24
C PHE A 66 22.28 25.80 -2.70
N VAL A 67 21.75 25.04 -3.66
CA VAL A 67 21.86 25.37 -5.09
C VAL A 67 21.09 26.63 -5.46
N LEU A 68 19.98 26.93 -4.78
CA LEU A 68 19.23 28.17 -4.99
C LEU A 68 20.07 29.39 -4.62
N VAL A 69 20.72 29.37 -3.46
CA VAL A 69 21.60 30.46 -3.01
C VAL A 69 22.84 30.55 -3.91
N LEU A 70 23.48 29.42 -4.21
CA LEU A 70 24.67 29.38 -5.05
C LEU A 70 24.38 29.88 -6.48
N GLY A 71 23.26 29.47 -7.06
CA GLY A 71 22.80 29.89 -8.37
C GLY A 71 22.52 31.39 -8.42
N TYR A 72 21.85 31.93 -7.39
CA TYR A 72 21.64 33.38 -7.28
C TYR A 72 22.96 34.16 -7.22
N LEU A 73 23.90 33.76 -6.36
CA LEU A 73 25.17 34.46 -6.20
C LEU A 73 26.03 34.41 -7.47
N LEU A 74 26.09 33.25 -8.14
CA LEU A 74 26.83 33.12 -9.40
C LEU A 74 26.20 33.96 -10.51
N ALA A 75 24.87 33.98 -10.58
CA ALA A 75 24.16 34.73 -11.59
C ALA A 75 24.26 36.25 -11.37
N ASP A 76 24.18 36.70 -10.12
CA ASP A 76 24.41 38.10 -9.74
C ASP A 76 25.83 38.53 -10.12
N TYR A 77 26.84 37.76 -9.71
CA TYR A 77 28.25 38.10 -9.91
C TYR A 77 28.68 38.10 -11.40
N LEU A 78 28.24 37.12 -12.20
CA LEU A 78 28.75 36.94 -13.57
C LEU A 78 27.94 37.71 -14.63
N PHE A 79 26.62 37.83 -14.45
CA PHE A 79 25.73 38.28 -15.53
C PHE A 79 25.01 39.60 -15.22
N SER A 80 24.97 40.05 -13.96
CA SER A 80 24.42 41.38 -13.63
C SER A 80 25.45 42.47 -13.91
N VAL A 81 25.01 43.62 -14.42
CA VAL A 81 25.89 44.77 -14.73
C VAL A 81 25.91 45.73 -13.54
N PRO A 82 27.08 46.17 -13.01
CA PRO A 82 28.43 45.87 -13.47
C PRO A 82 28.84 44.42 -13.17
N ARG A 83 29.41 43.75 -14.18
CA ARG A 83 29.86 42.35 -14.07
C ARG A 83 31.03 42.26 -13.10
N TYR A 84 31.15 41.12 -12.43
CA TYR A 84 32.18 40.84 -11.41
C TYR A 84 32.07 41.71 -10.15
N ALA A 85 30.88 42.26 -9.89
CA ALA A 85 30.58 42.99 -8.67
C ALA A 85 29.24 42.54 -8.12
N PHE A 86 29.13 42.46 -6.79
CA PHE A 86 27.85 42.26 -6.13
C PHE A 86 27.12 43.60 -6.03
N GLY A 87 25.84 43.61 -6.37
CA GLY A 87 25.02 44.80 -6.16
C GLY A 87 23.58 44.58 -6.57
N VAL A 88 22.64 44.91 -5.68
CA VAL A 88 21.19 44.76 -5.91
C VAL A 88 20.54 46.13 -6.18
N VAL A 89 21.30 47.06 -6.76
CA VAL A 89 20.83 48.43 -7.00
C VAL A 89 19.97 48.46 -8.26
N GLY A 90 18.70 48.86 -8.10
CA GLY A 90 17.71 48.93 -9.18
C GLY A 90 16.51 48.01 -8.97
N VAL A 91 15.31 48.53 -9.25
CA VAL A 91 14.03 47.84 -9.04
C VAL A 91 13.95 46.53 -9.83
N ASP A 92 14.44 46.51 -11.08
CA ASP A 92 14.44 45.31 -11.92
C ASP A 92 15.30 44.17 -11.35
N ARG A 93 16.40 44.52 -10.67
CA ARG A 93 17.33 43.53 -10.09
C ARG A 93 16.75 42.93 -8.82
N GLN A 94 16.12 43.76 -7.98
CA GLN A 94 15.38 43.30 -6.80
C GLN A 94 14.19 42.42 -7.20
N LEU A 95 13.42 42.81 -8.21
CA LEU A 95 12.31 42.01 -8.73
C LEU A 95 12.77 40.66 -9.25
N ASN A 96 13.82 40.60 -10.08
CA ASN A 96 14.37 39.33 -10.58
C ASN A 96 14.89 38.42 -9.45
N ALA A 97 15.52 38.99 -8.42
CA ALA A 97 15.97 38.23 -7.25
C ALA A 97 14.79 37.65 -6.47
N VAL A 98 13.78 38.47 -6.16
CA VAL A 98 12.58 38.05 -5.42
C VAL A 98 11.81 36.97 -6.20
N ILE A 99 11.60 37.16 -7.50
CA ILE A 99 10.92 36.16 -8.35
C ILE A 99 11.70 34.84 -8.36
N TYR A 100 13.02 34.90 -8.56
CA TYR A 100 13.86 33.70 -8.59
C TYR A 100 13.82 32.94 -7.26
N LEU A 101 13.95 33.63 -6.13
CA LEU A 101 13.90 33.01 -4.81
C LEU A 101 12.51 32.44 -4.51
N ALA A 102 11.44 33.17 -4.84
CA ALA A 102 10.07 32.71 -4.64
C ALA A 102 9.76 31.45 -5.46
N VAL A 103 10.09 31.46 -6.76
CA VAL A 103 9.91 30.29 -7.64
C VAL A 103 10.79 29.13 -7.20
N GLY A 104 12.02 29.39 -6.77
CA GLY A 104 12.94 28.39 -6.25
C GLY A 104 12.42 27.70 -4.99
N VAL A 105 11.95 28.47 -4.01
CA VAL A 105 11.36 27.93 -2.77
C VAL A 105 10.08 27.15 -3.07
N ALA A 106 9.18 27.68 -3.92
CA ALA A 106 7.98 26.97 -4.35
C ALA A 106 8.31 25.64 -5.04
N SER A 107 9.32 25.64 -5.91
CA SER A 107 9.80 24.43 -6.59
C SER A 107 10.32 23.37 -5.61
N ILE A 108 11.10 23.79 -4.61
CA ILE A 108 11.60 22.91 -3.54
C ILE A 108 10.42 22.34 -2.75
N PHE A 109 9.45 23.18 -2.38
CA PHE A 109 8.27 22.78 -1.63
C PHE A 109 7.41 21.77 -2.40
N LEU A 110 7.16 22.00 -3.68
CA LEU A 110 6.45 21.07 -4.56
C LEU A 110 7.17 19.71 -4.65
N CYS A 111 8.50 19.72 -4.84
CA CYS A 111 9.30 18.49 -4.83
C CYS A 111 9.21 17.74 -3.49
N GLN A 112 9.21 18.45 -2.37
CA GLN A 112 9.09 17.86 -1.03
C GLN A 112 7.68 17.30 -0.78
N SER A 113 6.65 18.01 -1.25
CA SER A 113 5.26 17.56 -1.20
C SER A 113 5.06 16.27 -1.97
N GLU A 114 5.53 16.21 -3.24
CA GLU A 114 5.49 14.99 -4.04
C GLU A 114 6.20 13.82 -3.37
N ARG A 115 7.38 14.04 -2.80
CA ARG A 115 8.14 13.01 -2.08
C ARG A 115 7.37 12.47 -0.87
N SER A 116 6.75 13.35 -0.10
CA SER A 116 6.00 12.97 1.09
C SER A 116 4.76 12.13 0.74
N VAL A 117 4.09 12.47 -0.36
CA VAL A 117 2.96 11.69 -0.87
C VAL A 117 3.41 10.33 -1.40
N ARG A 118 4.48 10.29 -2.21
CA ARG A 118 5.01 9.02 -2.75
C ARG A 118 5.43 8.06 -1.64
N GLN A 119 6.12 8.54 -0.61
CA GLN A 119 6.53 7.71 0.52
C GLN A 119 5.34 7.13 1.28
N ARG A 120 4.26 7.90 1.47
CA ARG A 120 3.03 7.40 2.12
C ARG A 120 2.38 6.28 1.31
N ILE A 121 2.34 6.41 -0.01
CA ILE A 121 1.78 5.39 -0.91
C ILE A 121 2.60 4.11 -0.84
N GLU A 122 3.92 4.19 -0.92
CA GLU A 122 4.80 3.01 -0.87
C GLU A 122 4.69 2.26 0.48
N ILE A 123 4.63 2.98 1.60
CA ILE A 123 4.47 2.37 2.92
C ILE A 123 3.09 1.70 3.02
N ALA A 124 2.02 2.40 2.65
CA ALA A 124 0.66 1.83 2.68
C ALA A 124 0.54 0.58 1.80
N GLN A 125 1.18 0.56 0.62
CA GLN A 125 1.22 -0.61 -0.24
C GLN A 125 1.97 -1.78 0.39
N ARG A 126 3.11 -1.53 1.06
CA ARG A 126 3.86 -2.58 1.77
C ARG A 126 3.07 -3.16 2.93
N ASP A 127 2.38 -2.33 3.69
CA ASP A 127 1.55 -2.77 4.81
C ASP A 127 0.38 -3.63 4.33
N LEU A 128 -0.28 -3.25 3.23
CA LEU A 128 -1.33 -4.05 2.59
C LEU A 128 -0.81 -5.42 2.16
N LEU A 129 0.31 -5.48 1.43
CA LEU A 129 0.89 -6.75 0.97
C LEU A 129 1.27 -7.67 2.14
N THR A 130 1.80 -7.09 3.22
CA THR A 130 2.16 -7.83 4.43
C THR A 130 0.93 -8.40 5.13
N ASN A 131 -0.16 -7.64 5.21
CA ASN A 131 -1.43 -8.10 5.78
C ASN A 131 -2.06 -9.20 4.93
N PHE A 132 -2.05 -9.08 3.59
CA PHE A 132 -2.53 -10.13 2.70
C PHE A 132 -1.74 -11.42 2.88
N ALA A 133 -0.40 -11.35 2.89
CA ALA A 133 0.45 -12.51 3.11
C ALA A 133 0.23 -13.17 4.48
N ARG A 134 -0.07 -12.37 5.52
CA ARG A 134 -0.41 -12.87 6.85
C ARG A 134 -1.74 -13.64 6.84
N LEU A 135 -2.79 -13.05 6.27
CA LEU A 135 -4.11 -13.68 6.19
C LEU A 135 -4.06 -14.98 5.37
N ASP A 136 -3.32 -14.97 4.26
CA ASP A 136 -3.16 -16.15 3.41
C ASP A 136 -2.44 -17.30 4.15
N ARG A 137 -1.40 -16.98 4.94
CA ARG A 137 -0.72 -17.96 5.79
C ARG A 137 -1.63 -18.52 6.89
N GLU A 138 -2.42 -17.68 7.54
CA GLU A 138 -3.37 -18.12 8.55
C GLU A 138 -4.46 -19.01 7.94
N ARG A 139 -4.97 -18.65 6.75
CA ARG A 139 -5.93 -19.45 5.99
C ARG A 139 -5.36 -20.80 5.57
N GLY A 140 -4.17 -20.84 4.96
CA GLY A 140 -3.53 -22.09 4.56
C GLY A 140 -3.26 -23.01 5.75
N ARG A 141 -2.88 -22.45 6.92
CA ARG A 141 -2.74 -23.24 8.16
C ARG A 141 -4.07 -23.83 8.62
N TYR A 142 -5.16 -23.07 8.54
CA TYR A 142 -6.50 -23.58 8.86
C TYR A 142 -6.90 -24.72 7.91
N GLU A 143 -6.73 -24.52 6.60
CA GLU A 143 -7.05 -25.52 5.57
C GLU A 143 -6.25 -26.82 5.80
N SER A 144 -4.93 -26.73 6.06
CA SER A 144 -4.11 -27.92 6.37
C SER A 144 -4.54 -28.64 7.64
N VAL A 145 -4.97 -27.91 8.68
CA VAL A 145 -5.45 -28.54 9.92
C VAL A 145 -6.78 -29.26 9.67
N VAL A 146 -7.72 -28.63 8.94
CA VAL A 146 -9.01 -29.24 8.60
C VAL A 146 -8.83 -30.48 7.73
N GLU A 147 -7.93 -30.41 6.74
CA GLU A 147 -7.62 -31.55 5.86
C GLU A 147 -6.99 -32.71 6.63
N ALA A 148 -6.05 -32.43 7.55
CA ALA A 148 -5.41 -33.45 8.37
C ALA A 148 -6.36 -34.15 9.36
N LEU A 149 -7.43 -33.48 9.82
CA LEU A 149 -8.43 -34.08 10.70
C LEU A 149 -9.29 -35.13 9.96
N GLY A 150 -9.48 -34.98 8.65
CA GLY A 150 -10.34 -35.87 7.85
C GLY A 150 -11.82 -35.87 8.27
N GLU A 151 -12.24 -34.88 9.07
CA GLU A 151 -13.62 -34.74 9.53
C GLU A 151 -14.42 -33.81 8.61
N ILE A 152 -15.75 -33.90 8.69
CA ILE A 152 -16.63 -32.93 8.04
C ILE A 152 -16.66 -31.66 8.88
N VAL A 153 -16.25 -30.54 8.30
CA VAL A 153 -16.33 -29.22 8.94
C VAL A 153 -17.26 -28.32 8.15
N THR A 154 -18.28 -27.76 8.81
CA THR A 154 -19.21 -26.81 8.19
C THR A 154 -19.21 -25.48 8.93
N ILE A 155 -19.30 -24.39 8.17
CA ILE A 155 -19.52 -23.04 8.69
C ILE A 155 -20.94 -22.66 8.31
N ASN A 156 -21.71 -22.21 9.30
CA ASN A 156 -23.11 -21.86 9.14
C ASN A 156 -23.31 -20.38 9.44
N ASP A 157 -24.22 -19.73 8.73
CA ASP A 157 -24.64 -18.37 9.09
C ASP A 157 -25.55 -18.38 10.35
N LEU A 158 -25.96 -17.19 10.79
CA LEU A 158 -26.84 -17.03 11.96
C LEU A 158 -28.23 -17.68 11.78
N ASN A 159 -28.63 -18.03 10.55
CA ASN A 159 -29.87 -18.73 10.25
C ASN A 159 -29.68 -20.25 10.14
N GLY A 160 -28.45 -20.76 10.35
CA GLY A 160 -28.13 -22.17 10.24
C GLY A 160 -27.92 -22.67 8.82
N LYS A 161 -27.78 -21.78 7.84
CA LYS A 161 -27.46 -22.17 6.46
C LYS A 161 -25.96 -22.40 6.34
N ILE A 162 -25.55 -23.54 5.77
CA ILE A 162 -24.15 -23.85 5.48
C ILE A 162 -23.64 -22.84 4.42
N THR A 163 -22.60 -22.09 4.75
CA THR A 163 -21.92 -21.13 3.87
C THR A 163 -20.59 -21.66 3.33
N SER A 164 -19.99 -22.63 4.03
CA SER A 164 -18.80 -23.36 3.61
C SER A 164 -18.83 -24.75 4.24
N ASN A 165 -18.32 -25.74 3.52
CA ASN A 165 -18.09 -27.08 4.04
C ASN A 165 -16.73 -27.62 3.55
N HIS A 166 -16.18 -28.56 4.31
CA HIS A 166 -14.97 -29.31 3.98
C HIS A 166 -15.25 -30.80 4.17
N ASN A 167 -14.73 -31.64 3.28
CA ASN A 167 -14.90 -33.10 3.24
C ASN A 167 -16.36 -33.62 3.13
N TRP A 168 -17.36 -32.74 3.07
CA TRP A 168 -18.77 -33.12 2.97
C TRP A 168 -19.04 -33.95 1.72
N THR A 169 -18.68 -33.44 0.54
CA THR A 169 -18.92 -34.12 -0.74
C THR A 169 -18.22 -35.47 -0.81
N GLU A 170 -17.00 -35.57 -0.28
CA GLU A 170 -16.23 -36.81 -0.29
C GLU A 170 -16.81 -37.87 0.66
N ILE A 171 -17.23 -37.47 1.87
CA ILE A 171 -17.71 -38.41 2.89
C ILE A 171 -19.19 -38.78 2.69
N ILE A 172 -20.02 -37.81 2.32
CA ILE A 172 -21.49 -37.92 2.19
C ILE A 172 -21.91 -38.20 0.75
N GLY A 173 -21.12 -37.80 -0.24
CA GLY A 173 -21.46 -37.97 -1.67
C GLY A 173 -22.45 -36.94 -2.21
N GLN A 174 -22.88 -35.98 -1.38
CA GLN A 174 -23.78 -34.89 -1.78
C GLN A 174 -22.97 -33.72 -2.37
N PRO A 175 -23.33 -33.18 -3.55
CA PRO A 175 -22.68 -32.02 -4.14
C PRO A 175 -22.71 -30.79 -3.23
N TYR A 176 -21.70 -29.93 -3.37
CA TYR A 176 -21.56 -28.72 -2.57
C TYR A 176 -22.81 -27.84 -2.67
N GLU A 177 -23.30 -27.62 -3.89
CA GLU A 177 -24.45 -26.78 -4.20
C GLU A 177 -25.74 -27.25 -3.50
N GLU A 178 -25.91 -28.56 -3.37
CA GLU A 178 -27.05 -29.14 -2.67
C GLU A 178 -26.90 -29.00 -1.16
N SER A 179 -25.71 -29.25 -0.63
CA SER A 179 -25.45 -29.20 0.82
C SER A 179 -25.62 -27.79 1.41
N VAL A 180 -25.30 -26.74 0.63
CA VAL A 180 -25.43 -25.33 1.06
C VAL A 180 -26.85 -24.77 0.88
N ASN A 181 -27.77 -25.55 0.32
CA ASN A 181 -29.18 -25.21 0.33
C ASN A 181 -29.70 -25.26 1.77
N HIS A 182 -30.65 -24.38 2.12
CA HIS A 182 -31.06 -24.16 3.52
C HIS A 182 -31.49 -25.45 4.25
N THR A 183 -32.09 -26.39 3.53
CA THR A 183 -32.49 -27.71 4.04
C THR A 183 -31.71 -28.87 3.41
N GLY A 184 -30.63 -28.60 2.67
CA GLY A 184 -29.89 -29.59 1.89
C GLY A 184 -29.31 -30.73 2.73
N TRP A 185 -28.82 -30.42 3.93
CA TRP A 185 -28.27 -31.38 4.87
C TRP A 185 -29.34 -32.36 5.40
N ALA A 186 -30.61 -31.97 5.47
CA ALA A 186 -31.69 -32.83 5.96
C ALA A 186 -31.91 -34.05 5.06
N ASN A 187 -31.61 -33.93 3.76
CA ASN A 187 -31.79 -35.00 2.76
C ASN A 187 -30.86 -36.20 2.96
N VAL A 188 -29.77 -36.01 3.72
CA VAL A 188 -28.78 -37.05 4.00
C VAL A 188 -28.85 -37.57 5.43
N VAL A 189 -29.79 -37.08 6.24
CA VAL A 189 -30.09 -37.58 7.59
C VAL A 189 -31.13 -38.69 7.50
N HIS A 190 -31.00 -39.72 8.34
CA HIS A 190 -31.97 -40.80 8.40
C HIS A 190 -33.37 -40.26 8.77
N PRO A 191 -34.46 -40.67 8.09
CA PRO A 191 -35.80 -40.09 8.30
C PRO A 191 -36.30 -40.14 9.75
N GLU A 192 -35.97 -41.21 10.49
CA GLU A 192 -36.33 -41.35 11.91
C GLU A 192 -35.60 -40.35 12.83
N ASP A 193 -34.39 -39.94 12.46
CA ASP A 193 -33.55 -39.07 13.29
C ASP A 193 -33.79 -37.58 12.96
N LEU A 194 -34.34 -37.29 11.78
CA LEU A 194 -34.45 -35.94 11.23
C LEU A 194 -35.23 -34.97 12.14
N ALA A 195 -36.36 -35.39 12.69
CA ALA A 195 -37.19 -34.53 13.54
C ALA A 195 -36.43 -34.09 14.81
N GLY A 196 -35.77 -35.04 15.48
CA GLY A 196 -35.00 -34.76 16.71
C GLY A 196 -33.75 -33.91 16.46
N VAL A 197 -33.04 -34.16 15.36
CA VAL A 197 -31.85 -33.37 14.98
C VAL A 197 -32.26 -31.93 14.62
N THR A 198 -33.33 -31.76 13.86
CA THR A 198 -33.84 -30.44 13.46
C THR A 198 -34.27 -29.62 14.66
N GLU A 199 -34.95 -30.22 15.64
CA GLU A 199 -35.34 -29.55 16.88
C GLU A 199 -34.12 -29.08 17.67
N ARG A 200 -33.13 -29.97 17.89
CA ARG A 200 -31.87 -29.60 18.59
C ARG A 200 -31.14 -28.49 17.86
N TRP A 201 -31.07 -28.54 16.53
CA TRP A 201 -30.44 -27.47 15.76
C TRP A 201 -31.16 -26.13 15.91
N SER A 202 -32.49 -26.15 15.82
CA SER A 202 -33.31 -24.94 15.99
C SER A 202 -33.13 -24.31 17.37
N GLN A 203 -33.06 -25.14 18.42
CA GLN A 203 -32.78 -24.65 19.79
C GLN A 203 -31.38 -24.04 19.91
N GLY A 204 -30.36 -24.69 19.32
CA GLY A 204 -28.99 -24.17 19.30
C GLY A 204 -28.88 -22.82 18.60
N LEU A 205 -29.52 -22.66 17.44
CA LEU A 205 -29.55 -21.39 16.70
C LEU A 205 -30.27 -20.28 17.47
N LYS A 206 -31.38 -20.60 18.14
CA LYS A 206 -32.13 -19.62 18.95
C LYS A 206 -31.36 -19.14 20.18
N THR A 207 -30.56 -20.01 20.79
CA THR A 207 -29.86 -19.73 22.06
C THR A 207 -28.39 -19.41 21.88
N PHE A 208 -27.83 -19.61 20.69
CA PHE A 208 -26.40 -19.61 20.41
C PHE A 208 -25.59 -20.41 21.44
N SER A 209 -26.11 -21.58 21.79
CA SER A 209 -25.44 -22.54 22.67
C SER A 209 -24.80 -23.66 21.84
N PRO A 210 -23.67 -24.24 22.29
CA PRO A 210 -23.11 -25.41 21.65
C PRO A 210 -24.14 -26.53 21.54
N VAL A 211 -24.17 -27.21 20.39
CA VAL A 211 -25.04 -28.37 20.17
C VAL A 211 -24.18 -29.58 19.89
N VAL A 212 -24.57 -30.70 20.48
CA VAL A 212 -24.04 -32.02 20.19
C VAL A 212 -25.20 -32.94 19.86
N ALA A 213 -25.10 -33.64 18.73
CA ALA A 213 -26.10 -34.59 18.30
C ALA A 213 -25.43 -35.80 17.66
N GLU A 214 -25.92 -36.99 17.99
CA GLU A 214 -25.57 -38.24 17.33
C GLU A 214 -26.76 -38.71 16.51
N PHE A 215 -26.55 -38.92 15.22
CA PHE A 215 -27.60 -39.31 14.29
C PHE A 215 -27.02 -40.04 13.08
N ARG A 216 -27.87 -40.81 12.38
CA ARG A 216 -27.46 -41.54 11.20
C ARG A 216 -27.46 -40.63 9.98
N MET A 217 -26.35 -40.63 9.23
CA MET A 217 -26.24 -39.98 7.93
C MET A 217 -25.93 -40.99 6.83
N ARG A 218 -26.45 -40.74 5.62
CA ARG A 218 -26.14 -41.52 4.42
C ARG A 218 -24.78 -41.08 3.88
N ARG A 219 -23.84 -42.01 3.76
CA ARG A 219 -22.54 -41.76 3.14
C ARG A 219 -22.58 -41.91 1.62
N ALA A 220 -21.47 -41.54 0.96
CA ALA A 220 -21.31 -41.67 -0.49
C ALA A 220 -21.48 -43.11 -1.00
N ASP A 221 -21.20 -44.11 -0.15
CA ASP A 221 -21.40 -45.54 -0.43
C ASP A 221 -22.87 -46.01 -0.28
N GLY A 222 -23.78 -45.10 0.07
CA GLY A 222 -25.19 -45.37 0.31
C GLY A 222 -25.52 -45.95 1.68
N GLN A 223 -24.53 -46.23 2.54
CA GLN A 223 -24.76 -46.81 3.85
C GLN A 223 -25.10 -45.74 4.89
N TRP A 224 -25.97 -46.11 5.84
CA TRP A 224 -26.26 -45.29 7.02
C TRP A 224 -25.18 -45.52 8.08
N ARG A 225 -24.53 -44.44 8.53
CA ARG A 225 -23.51 -44.48 9.58
C ARG A 225 -23.88 -43.50 10.68
N LEU A 226 -23.69 -43.90 11.93
CA LEU A 226 -23.83 -43.02 13.07
C LEU A 226 -22.71 -41.97 13.02
N MET A 227 -23.08 -40.69 12.99
CA MET A 227 -22.18 -39.56 13.01
C MET A 227 -22.40 -38.77 14.30
N ASN A 228 -21.32 -38.23 14.86
CA ASN A 228 -21.41 -37.26 15.95
C ASN A 228 -21.14 -35.86 15.37
N SER A 229 -22.13 -34.98 15.49
CA SER A 229 -22.05 -33.60 15.04
C SER A 229 -21.97 -32.67 16.24
N ARG A 230 -20.99 -31.76 16.20
CA ARG A 230 -20.79 -30.71 17.19
C ARG A 230 -20.70 -29.36 16.51
N ALA A 231 -21.54 -28.41 16.89
CA ALA A 231 -21.34 -27.01 16.52
C ALA A 231 -21.17 -26.12 17.73
N VAL A 232 -20.35 -25.08 17.53
CA VAL A 232 -20.03 -24.05 18.50
C VAL A 232 -20.19 -22.69 17.82
N PRO A 233 -20.80 -21.70 18.50
CA PRO A 233 -20.92 -20.36 17.95
C PRO A 233 -19.55 -19.68 17.89
N VAL A 234 -19.26 -19.02 16.77
CA VAL A 234 -18.09 -18.13 16.68
C VAL A 234 -18.49 -16.77 17.25
N ARG A 235 -17.68 -16.22 18.15
CA ARG A 235 -17.93 -14.92 18.77
C ARG A 235 -16.80 -13.96 18.46
N ASP A 236 -17.16 -12.70 18.22
CA ASP A 236 -16.18 -11.63 18.12
C ASP A 236 -15.65 -11.22 19.51
N LYS A 237 -14.78 -10.21 19.54
CA LYS A 237 -14.19 -9.70 20.79
C LYS A 237 -15.19 -9.04 21.73
N SER A 238 -16.37 -8.64 21.23
CA SER A 238 -17.45 -8.06 22.02
C SER A 238 -18.40 -9.12 22.60
N GLY A 239 -18.24 -10.38 22.19
CA GLY A 239 -19.12 -11.50 22.56
C GLY A 239 -20.30 -11.69 21.62
N THR A 240 -20.41 -10.86 20.57
CA THR A 240 -21.44 -10.96 19.53
C THR A 240 -21.16 -12.19 18.67
N VAL A 241 -22.21 -12.96 18.38
CA VAL A 241 -22.09 -14.16 17.53
C VAL A 241 -21.97 -13.72 16.07
N LEU A 242 -21.02 -14.33 15.35
CA LEU A 242 -20.71 -14.07 13.95
C LEU A 242 -21.42 -15.07 13.03
#